data_AF-A0A942V1V2-F1
#
_entry.id   AF-A0A942V1V2-F1
#
_cell.length_a   1.000
_cell.length_b   1.000
_cell.length_c   1.000
_cell.angle_alpha   90.00
_cell.angle_beta   90.00
_cell.angle_gamma   90.00
#
_symmetry.space_group_name_H-M   'P 1'
#
loop_
_entity.id
_entity.type
_entity.pdbx_description
1 polymer ?
#
loop_
_entity_poly.entity_id
_entity_poly.type
_entity_poly.pdbx_seq_one_letter_code
_entity_poly.pdbx_strand_id
1 'polypeptide(L)'
;MFFTRKKECTHSRVTPDKDSCYCPDCGKYIENKWYLARCSCCNIKRKSIIKFGTILPETRYCPNCGAEHFHIEPVKNINFIDINFAVLVKEVNEELSRNRSQSWLEREDNEPVKLLGLNLSFG
;
A
#
# COMPACT_ATOMS: atom_id res chain seq x y z
N MET A 1 -17.46 -22.29 -18.27
CA MET A 1 -17.04 -20.87 -18.18
C MET A 1 -16.53 -20.65 -16.75
N PHE A 2 -15.22 -20.80 -16.52
CA PHE A 2 -14.64 -20.72 -15.17
C PHE A 2 -14.16 -19.29 -14.91
N PHE A 3 -14.95 -18.51 -14.16
CA PHE A 3 -14.50 -17.23 -13.62
C PHE A 3 -13.54 -17.49 -12.46
N THR A 4 -12.25 -17.64 -12.75
CA THR A 4 -11.20 -17.52 -11.73
C THR A 4 -11.18 -16.07 -11.24
N ARG A 5 -11.93 -15.77 -10.17
CA ARG A 5 -11.75 -14.51 -9.43
C ARG A 5 -10.31 -14.48 -8.95
N LYS A 6 -9.48 -13.62 -9.55
CA LYS A 6 -8.14 -13.31 -9.04
C LYS A 6 -8.35 -12.87 -7.59
N LYS A 7 -7.86 -13.66 -6.62
CA LYS A 7 -7.85 -13.23 -5.22
C LYS A 7 -6.89 -12.06 -5.13
N GLU A 8 -7.43 -10.85 -5.11
CA GLU A 8 -6.63 -9.66 -4.81
C GLU A 8 -6.08 -9.83 -3.40
N CYS A 9 -4.75 -9.70 -3.27
CA CYS A 9 -4.08 -9.87 -1.99
C CYS A 9 -4.53 -8.72 -1.05
N THR A 10 -4.98 -9.06 0.15
CA THR A 10 -5.42 -8.08 1.16
C THR A 10 -4.26 -7.51 1.97
N HIS A 11 -3.03 -7.96 1.71
CA HIS A 11 -1.79 -7.47 2.32
C HIS A 11 -1.81 -7.50 3.86
N SER A 12 -2.50 -8.49 4.44
CA SER A 12 -2.68 -8.63 5.90
C SER A 12 -1.36 -8.84 6.64
N ARG A 13 -0.39 -9.52 6.02
CA ARG A 13 0.95 -9.78 6.60
C ARG A 13 1.93 -8.61 6.52
N VAL A 14 1.55 -7.49 5.89
CA VAL A 14 2.35 -6.27 5.92
C VAL A 14 2.13 -5.57 7.26
N THR A 15 3.17 -5.54 8.09
CA THR A 15 3.15 -4.87 9.38
C THR A 15 3.09 -3.35 9.19
N PRO A 16 2.33 -2.62 10.03
CA PRO A 16 2.26 -1.16 9.99
C PRO A 16 3.53 -0.46 10.50
N ASP A 17 4.47 -1.19 11.11
CA ASP A 17 5.68 -0.64 11.73
C ASP A 17 6.68 -0.06 10.72
N LYS A 18 6.56 -0.42 9.44
CA LYS A 18 7.42 0.06 8.36
C LYS A 18 6.60 0.93 7.41
N ASP A 19 7.16 2.06 6.99
CA ASP A 19 6.51 2.98 6.05
C ASP A 19 6.28 2.35 4.67
N SER A 20 7.17 1.44 4.27
CA SER A 20 7.00 0.67 3.04
C SER A 20 7.70 -0.68 3.11
N CYS A 21 7.13 -1.69 2.46
CA CYS A 21 7.74 -3.01 2.34
C CYS A 21 7.13 -3.83 1.19
N TYR A 22 7.83 -4.89 0.80
CA TYR A 22 7.26 -5.89 -0.10
C TYR A 22 6.30 -6.82 0.66
N CYS A 23 5.18 -7.14 0.04
CA CYS A 23 4.25 -8.15 0.55
C CYS A 23 4.87 -9.55 0.40
N PRO A 24 4.98 -10.35 1.47
CA PRO A 24 5.51 -11.72 1.36
C PRO A 24 4.59 -12.65 0.56
N ASP A 25 3.29 -12.34 0.48
CA ASP A 25 2.31 -13.22 -0.18
C ASP A 25 2.19 -12.97 -1.69
N CYS A 26 2.43 -11.74 -2.15
CA CYS A 26 2.23 -11.37 -3.56
C CYS A 26 3.41 -10.64 -4.21
N GLY A 27 4.48 -10.34 -3.46
CA GLY A 27 5.70 -9.70 -3.98
C GLY A 27 5.53 -8.24 -4.39
N LYS A 28 4.34 -7.64 -4.21
CA LYS A 28 4.07 -6.23 -4.53
C LYS A 28 4.69 -5.31 -3.48
N TYR A 29 5.22 -4.17 -3.93
CA TYR A 29 5.69 -3.10 -3.06
C TYR A 29 4.52 -2.30 -2.52
N ILE A 30 4.46 -2.13 -1.21
CA ILE A 30 3.35 -1.50 -0.50
C ILE A 30 3.88 -0.37 0.35
N GLU A 31 3.16 0.74 0.30
CA GLU A 31 3.37 1.92 1.14
C GLU A 31 2.25 1.99 2.18
N ASN A 32 2.61 2.08 3.44
CA ASN A 32 1.71 2.28 4.56
C ASN A 32 1.54 3.79 4.79
N LYS A 33 0.35 4.31 4.50
CA LYS A 33 0.03 5.74 4.68
C LYS A 33 -1.02 5.90 5.78
N TRP A 34 -0.74 6.80 6.71
CA TRP A 34 -1.65 7.14 7.79
C TRP A 34 -2.40 8.42 7.51
N TYR A 35 -3.70 8.42 7.80
CA TYR A 35 -4.57 9.58 7.60
C TYR A 35 -5.40 9.87 8.84
N LEU A 36 -5.57 11.16 9.13
CA LEU A 36 -6.43 11.67 10.19
C LEU A 36 -7.53 12.55 9.62
N ALA A 37 -8.76 12.37 10.09
CA ALA A 37 -9.84 13.32 9.85
C ALA A 37 -9.85 14.38 10.95
N ARG A 38 -9.85 15.66 10.55
CA ARG A 38 -9.98 16.80 11.47
C ARG A 38 -11.17 17.65 11.10
N CYS A 39 -11.82 18.21 12.11
CA CYS A 39 -12.87 19.18 11.88
C CYS A 39 -12.29 20.46 11.25
N SER A 40 -12.89 20.96 10.16
CA SER A 40 -12.42 22.19 9.50
C SER A 40 -12.72 23.46 10.29
N CYS A 41 -13.62 23.38 11.29
CA CYS A 41 -14.00 24.53 12.13
C CYS A 41 -13.11 24.66 13.37
N CYS A 42 -12.99 23.60 14.19
CA CYS A 42 -12.26 23.65 15.47
C CYS A 42 -10.95 22.84 15.48
N ASN A 43 -10.58 22.23 14.34
CA ASN A 43 -9.36 21.43 14.16
C ASN A 43 -9.20 20.21 15.09
N ILE A 44 -10.28 19.83 15.80
CA ILE A 44 -10.24 18.66 16.68
C ILE A 44 -10.18 17.37 15.86
N LYS A 45 -9.40 16.41 16.35
CA LYS A 45 -9.24 15.08 15.75
C LYS A 45 -10.55 14.32 15.89
N ARG A 46 -11.00 13.70 14.79
CA ARG A 46 -12.19 12.86 14.75
C ARG A 46 -11.75 11.45 14.39
N LYS A 47 -12.40 10.45 14.98
CA LYS A 47 -12.11 9.05 14.66
C LYS A 47 -12.45 8.80 13.20
N SER A 48 -11.49 8.30 12.44
CA SER A 48 -11.59 8.13 10.99
C SER A 48 -11.94 6.67 10.67
N ILE A 49 -12.71 6.46 9.60
CA ILE A 49 -13.06 5.14 9.09
C ILE A 49 -13.00 5.13 7.56
N ILE A 50 -12.77 3.97 6.97
CA ILE A 50 -12.88 3.79 5.52
C ILE A 50 -14.28 3.24 5.20
N LYS A 51 -15.05 3.97 4.39
CA LYS A 51 -16.28 3.45 3.78
C LYS A 51 -16.19 3.61 2.27
N PHE A 52 -16.46 2.52 1.54
CA PHE A 52 -16.42 2.51 0.07
C PHE A 52 -15.14 3.10 -0.54
N GLY A 53 -13.98 2.86 0.10
CA GLY A 53 -12.67 3.36 -0.35
C GLY A 53 -12.39 4.83 -0.04
N THR A 54 -13.32 5.53 0.62
CA THR A 54 -13.16 6.93 1.04
C THR A 54 -12.95 7.02 2.55
N ILE A 55 -12.04 7.91 2.97
CA ILE A 55 -11.74 8.15 4.38
C ILE A 55 -12.70 9.22 4.88
N LEU A 56 -13.45 8.91 5.94
CA LEU A 56 -14.44 9.81 6.51
C LEU A 56 -14.46 9.69 8.04
N PRO A 57 -14.90 10.73 8.77
CA PRO A 57 -15.10 10.64 10.20
C PRO A 57 -16.24 9.66 10.54
N GLU A 58 -16.08 8.91 11.64
CA GLU A 58 -17.05 7.93 12.12
C GLU A 58 -18.42 8.56 12.39
N THR A 59 -18.42 9.77 12.96
CA THR A 59 -19.62 10.59 13.17
C THR A 59 -19.84 11.55 12.01
N ARG A 60 -21.10 11.94 11.72
CA ARG A 60 -21.40 13.01 10.75
C ARG A 60 -21.00 14.39 11.28
N TYR A 61 -21.37 14.71 12.51
CA TYR A 61 -21.10 16.02 13.13
C TYR A 61 -19.91 15.97 14.09
N CYS A 62 -19.18 17.09 14.16
CA CYS A 62 -18.11 17.26 15.13
C CYS A 62 -18.68 17.18 16.55
N PRO A 63 -18.15 16.32 17.44
CA PRO A 63 -18.63 16.23 18.82
C PRO A 63 -18.35 17.49 19.64
N ASN A 64 -17.44 18.36 19.17
CA ASN A 64 -17.07 19.59 19.87
C ASN A 64 -17.90 20.81 19.41
N CYS A 65 -17.95 21.08 18.10
CA CYS A 65 -18.59 22.29 17.57
C CYS A 65 -19.83 22.04 16.69
N GLY A 66 -20.24 20.78 16.48
CA GLY A 66 -21.40 20.43 15.65
C GLY A 66 -21.20 20.59 14.14
N ALA A 67 -20.06 21.12 13.67
CA ALA A 67 -19.80 21.28 12.25
C ALA A 67 -19.70 19.94 11.51
N GLU A 68 -20.25 19.88 10.30
CA GLU A 68 -20.17 18.71 9.42
C GLU A 68 -18.83 18.63 8.69
N HIS A 69 -18.32 19.79 8.23
CA HIS A 69 -17.12 19.90 7.43
C HIS A 69 -15.87 19.35 8.14
N PHE A 70 -15.08 18.58 7.38
CA PHE A 70 -13.82 18.01 7.81
C PHE A 70 -12.80 18.05 6.67
N HIS A 71 -11.53 17.89 7.02
CA HIS A 71 -10.44 17.69 6.08
C HIS A 71 -9.60 16.48 6.51
N ILE A 72 -8.90 15.88 5.55
CA ILE A 72 -8.05 14.71 5.77
C ILE A 72 -6.61 15.19 5.76
N GLU A 73 -5.86 14.83 6.80
CA GLU A 73 -4.45 15.16 6.97
C GLU A 73 -3.62 13.87 6.86
N PRO A 74 -2.62 13.79 5.95
CA PRO A 74 -1.67 12.69 5.93
C PRO A 74 -0.67 12.84 7.08
N VAL A 75 -0.41 11.75 7.80
CA VAL A 75 0.51 11.72 8.93
C VAL A 75 1.74 10.90 8.55
N LYS A 76 2.93 11.50 8.64
CA LYS A 76 4.21 10.81 8.38
C LYS A 76 4.53 9.80 9.47
N ASN A 77 4.59 10.27 10.73
CA ASN A 77 4.91 9.45 11.89
C ASN A 77 3.71 9.40 12.83
N ILE A 78 3.11 8.21 12.96
CA ILE A 78 1.94 8.02 13.82
C ILE A 78 2.36 7.89 15.29
N ASN A 79 1.73 8.66 16.18
CA ASN A 79 1.92 8.56 17.62
C ASN A 79 0.87 7.61 18.24
N PHE A 80 1.15 7.09 19.44
CA PHE A 80 0.25 6.18 20.15
C PHE A 80 -1.13 6.78 20.50
N ILE A 81 -1.23 8.11 20.59
CA ILE A 81 -2.53 8.80 20.78
C ILE A 81 -3.29 8.83 19.46
N ASP A 82 -2.58 9.15 18.38
CA ASP A 82 -3.16 9.43 17.07
C ASP A 82 -3.59 8.16 16.35
N ILE A 83 -2.97 7.03 16.64
CA ILE A 83 -3.34 5.72 16.10
C ILE A 83 -4.80 5.35 16.38
N ASN A 84 -5.40 5.84 17.47
CA ASN A 84 -6.79 5.59 17.82
C ASN A 84 -7.78 6.37 16.95
N PHE A 85 -7.32 7.46 16.31
CA PHE A 85 -8.13 8.31 15.44
C PHE A 85 -7.81 8.10 13.96
N ALA A 86 -6.60 7.61 13.66
CA ALA A 86 -6.09 7.46 12.32
C ALA A 86 -6.58 6.19 11.64
N VAL A 87 -6.48 6.21 10.32
CA VAL A 87 -6.72 5.08 9.44
C VAL A 87 -5.44 4.76 8.69
N LEU A 88 -5.11 3.47 8.64
CA LEU A 88 -4.04 2.94 7.80
C LEU A 88 -4.59 2.60 6.42
N VAL A 89 -3.99 3.17 5.39
CA VAL A 89 -4.22 2.80 3.99
C VAL A 89 -2.95 2.17 3.45
N LYS A 90 -3.09 0.97 2.89
CA LYS A 90 -2.00 0.25 2.23
C LYS A 90 -2.13 0.47 0.72
N GLU A 91 -1.23 1.25 0.15
CA GLU A 91 -1.21 1.55 -1.27
C GLU A 91 -0.16 0.70 -1.98
N VAL A 92 -0.50 0.15 -3.14
CA VAL A 92 0.43 -0.64 -3.95
C VAL A 92 1.16 0.30 -4.91
N ASN A 93 2.49 0.31 -4.83
CA ASN A 93 3.32 1.02 -5.78
C ASN A 93 3.69 0.07 -6.94
N GLU A 94 3.02 0.20 -8.09
CA GLU A 94 3.23 -0.69 -9.23
C GLU A 94 4.62 -0.55 -9.88
N GLU A 95 5.21 0.64 -9.86
CA GLU A 95 6.52 0.90 -10.47
C GLU A 95 7.62 0.14 -9.72
N LEU A 96 7.65 0.31 -8.39
CA LEU A 96 8.60 -0.41 -7.53
C LEU A 96 8.31 -1.90 -7.49
N SER A 97 7.05 -2.31 -7.62
CA SER A 97 6.68 -3.73 -7.72
C SER A 97 7.28 -4.43 -8.95
N ARG A 98 7.62 -3.69 -10.02
CA ARG A 98 8.25 -4.25 -11.22
C ARG A 98 9.76 -4.39 -11.11
N ASN A 99 10.39 -3.73 -10.13
CA ASN A 99 11.83 -3.83 -9.90
C ASN A 99 12.16 -5.20 -9.31
N ARG A 100 12.30 -6.20 -10.19
CA ARG A 100 12.79 -7.53 -9.85
C ARG A 100 14.24 -7.42 -9.40
N SER A 101 14.55 -8.09 -8.30
CA SER A 101 15.92 -8.33 -7.87
C SER A 101 16.67 -9.06 -8.98
N GLN A 102 17.74 -8.47 -9.52
CA GLN A 102 18.65 -9.15 -10.43
C GLN A 102 19.77 -9.76 -9.60
N SER A 103 19.97 -11.06 -9.72
CA SER A 103 21.11 -11.76 -9.14
C SER A 103 22.13 -12.02 -10.24
N TRP A 104 23.38 -11.62 -10.01
CA TRP A 104 24.48 -12.02 -10.88
C TRP A 104 24.79 -13.49 -10.60
N LEU A 105 24.73 -14.33 -11.63
CA LEU A 105 25.14 -15.73 -11.56
C LEU A 105 26.52 -15.82 -12.18
N GLU A 106 27.50 -16.33 -11.42
CA GLU A 106 28.78 -16.75 -11.98
C GLU A 106 28.51 -17.79 -13.06
N ARG A 107 29.09 -17.58 -14.24
CA ARG A 107 29.02 -18.56 -15.31
C ARG A 107 30.00 -19.68 -14.99
N GLU A 108 29.53 -20.92 -15.11
CA GLU A 108 30.46 -22.03 -15.31
C GLU A 108 31.06 -21.90 -16.71
N ASP A 109 32.38 -22.07 -16.85
CA ASP A 109 33.15 -21.80 -18.08
C ASP A 109 32.65 -22.56 -19.34
N ASN A 110 31.78 -23.55 -19.17
CA ASN A 110 31.30 -24.45 -20.22
C ASN A 110 29.87 -24.19 -20.71
N GLU A 111 29.16 -23.16 -20.23
CA GLU A 111 27.79 -22.91 -20.72
C GLU A 111 27.75 -22.06 -22.00
N PRO A 112 27.16 -22.56 -23.11
CA PRO A 112 27.00 -21.78 -24.33
C PRO A 112 26.02 -20.62 -24.11
N VAL A 113 26.37 -19.44 -24.64
CA VAL A 113 25.52 -18.24 -24.55
C VAL A 113 24.19 -18.47 -25.27
N LYS A 114 23.15 -18.72 -24.51
CA LYS A 114 21.79 -18.89 -25.04
C LYS A 114 21.13 -17.53 -25.24
N LEU A 115 21.27 -16.98 -26.45
CA LEU A 115 20.54 -15.76 -26.84
C LEU A 115 19.06 -16.12 -27.05
N LEU A 116 18.20 -15.66 -26.14
CA LEU A 116 16.76 -15.85 -26.28
C LEU A 116 16.26 -15.05 -27.50
N GLY A 117 15.76 -15.76 -28.51
CA GLY A 117 15.15 -15.17 -29.71
C GLY A 117 15.90 -15.38 -31.03
N LEU A 118 17.08 -15.98 -31.00
CA LEU A 118 17.81 -16.36 -32.22
C LEU A 118 17.79 -17.88 -32.37
N ASN A 119 16.82 -18.41 -33.12
CA ASN A 119 16.90 -19.76 -33.66
C ASN A 119 17.94 -19.76 -34.78
N LEU A 120 19.22 -19.82 -34.42
CA LEU A 120 20.30 -20.03 -35.37
C LEU A 120 20.35 -21.52 -35.73
N SER A 121 19.53 -21.92 -36.69
CA SER A 121 19.73 -23.16 -37.44
C SER A 121 20.83 -22.91 -38.46
N PHE A 122 22.07 -23.22 -38.12
CA PHE A 122 23.14 -23.38 -39.11
C PHE A 122 23.05 -24.81 -39.66
N GLY A 123 22.47 -24.94 -40.85
CA GLY A 123 22.58 -26.11 -41.72
C GLY A 123 23.58 -25.84 -42.83
#